data_AF-A0A9C9DE77-F1
#
_entry.id   AF-A0A9C9DE77-F1
#
_cell.length_a   1.000
_cell.length_b   1.000
_cell.length_c   1.000
_cell.angle_alpha   90.00
_cell.angle_beta   90.00
_cell.angle_gamma   90.00
#
_symmetry.space_group_name_H-M   'P 1'
#
loop_
_entity.id
_entity.type
_entity.pdbx_description
1 polymer ?
#
loop_
_entity_poly.entity_id
_entity_poly.type
_entity_poly.pdbx_seq_one_letter_code
_entity_poly.pdbx_strand_id
1 'polypeptide(L)'
;EEGALVHQYGTDYIRLHGPAQVRIRFEGAQFVRITPTSTYDTDRDPATDDSFVWWSNRGDESSMTLTRRFDLSGVEQATLEFDTWYWLESFWDYGYIEVSTDGGQTWTILSTPHTTTENPHGNAYGPGYTGRSADRSGADAEGWLHEVVDLSDYAGQEILLRFETITDDAVNQPGLLVDNICLPEIGFCDTVEEGGDGWEARGFVRHNNVLPQRFAVRVVLPDPDGTIQIVPLPLDEDNRGEITVTISERYPATLVVSGLTRYTTEPALYSYSVIPVGD
;
A
#
# COMPACT_ATOMS: atom_id res chain seq x y z
N GLU A 1 -16.94 21.71 -13.06
CA GLU A 1 -16.57 20.49 -12.34
C GLU A 1 -15.13 20.65 -11.92
N GLU A 2 -14.85 20.48 -10.65
CA GLU A 2 -13.52 20.65 -10.08
C GLU A 2 -13.11 19.32 -9.45
N GLY A 3 -11.95 18.79 -9.84
CA GLY A 3 -11.35 17.59 -9.27
C GLY A 3 -10.27 17.93 -8.26
N ALA A 4 -10.19 17.18 -7.17
CA ALA A 4 -9.23 17.37 -6.09
C ALA A 4 -8.89 16.04 -5.39
N LEU A 5 -7.87 16.10 -4.53
CA LEU A 5 -7.39 14.98 -3.72
C LEU A 5 -7.50 15.34 -2.25
N VAL A 6 -7.99 14.41 -1.43
CA VAL A 6 -8.03 14.56 0.03
C VAL A 6 -7.30 13.39 0.70
N HIS A 7 -6.43 13.69 1.67
CA HIS A 7 -5.79 12.66 2.47
C HIS A 7 -6.80 11.95 3.38
N GLN A 8 -6.56 10.67 3.67
CA GLN A 8 -7.36 9.96 4.67
C GLN A 8 -7.22 10.63 6.03
N TYR A 9 -8.34 10.83 6.72
CA TYR A 9 -8.47 11.62 7.95
C TYR A 9 -8.05 13.10 7.83
N GLY A 10 -7.68 13.54 6.62
CA GLY A 10 -7.55 14.94 6.24
C GLY A 10 -8.91 15.55 5.89
N THR A 11 -8.93 16.86 5.65
CA THR A 11 -10.16 17.56 5.29
C THR A 11 -9.88 18.76 4.41
N ASP A 12 -10.57 18.82 3.28
CA ASP A 12 -10.59 19.98 2.40
C ASP A 12 -11.74 20.90 2.79
N TYR A 13 -11.46 22.21 2.75
CA TYR A 13 -12.43 23.27 3.05
C TYR A 13 -12.60 24.17 1.83
N ILE A 14 -13.70 24.00 1.13
CA ILE A 14 -13.99 24.64 -0.15
C ILE A 14 -15.03 25.72 0.06
N ARG A 15 -14.67 26.97 -0.22
CA ARG A 15 -15.56 28.11 0.01
C ARG A 15 -16.52 28.31 -1.17
N LEU A 16 -17.82 28.39 -0.87
CA LEU A 16 -18.89 28.59 -1.85
C LEU A 16 -19.57 29.93 -1.62
N HIS A 17 -19.86 30.66 -2.70
CA HIS A 17 -20.37 32.04 -2.64
C HIS A 17 -21.70 32.22 -3.39
N GLY A 18 -22.54 33.14 -2.89
CA GLY A 18 -23.67 33.70 -3.61
C GLY A 18 -25.02 33.60 -2.86
N PRO A 19 -26.01 34.45 -3.17
CA PRO A 19 -27.37 34.42 -2.59
C PRO A 19 -28.22 33.19 -2.97
N ALA A 20 -27.70 32.33 -3.83
CA ALA A 20 -28.55 31.47 -4.63
C ALA A 20 -28.84 30.15 -3.94
N GLN A 21 -29.99 29.59 -4.29
CA GLN A 21 -30.16 28.16 -4.17
C GLN A 21 -29.20 27.48 -5.16
N VAL A 22 -28.34 26.61 -4.66
CA VAL A 22 -27.39 25.84 -5.46
C VAL A 22 -27.59 24.36 -5.21
N ARG A 23 -27.43 23.57 -6.26
CA ARG A 23 -27.27 22.13 -6.18
C ARG A 23 -25.79 21.80 -6.23
N ILE A 24 -25.31 21.19 -5.16
CA ILE A 24 -23.95 20.66 -5.04
C ILE A 24 -24.03 19.18 -5.38
N ARG A 25 -23.25 18.74 -6.37
CA ARG A 25 -23.04 17.33 -6.67
C ARG A 25 -21.62 16.94 -6.29
N PHE A 26 -21.47 15.75 -5.75
CA PHE A 26 -20.21 15.17 -5.33
C PHE A 26 -20.08 13.77 -5.94
N GLU A 27 -18.88 13.46 -6.44
CA GLU A 27 -18.50 12.13 -6.90
C GLU A 27 -17.10 11.81 -6.35
N GLY A 28 -17.01 10.79 -5.49
CA GLY A 28 -15.74 10.31 -4.94
C GLY A 28 -15.29 9.03 -5.64
N ALA A 29 -13.99 8.77 -5.64
CA ALA A 29 -13.46 7.47 -6.03
C ALA A 29 -14.09 6.36 -5.17
N GLN A 30 -14.42 5.21 -5.78
CA GLN A 30 -14.95 4.04 -5.05
C GLN A 30 -13.85 3.25 -4.33
N PHE A 31 -12.60 3.44 -4.77
CA PHE A 31 -11.44 2.70 -4.31
C PHE A 31 -10.25 3.62 -4.09
N VAL A 32 -9.34 3.20 -3.21
CA VAL A 32 -8.06 3.85 -2.97
C VAL A 32 -6.99 2.78 -2.81
N ARG A 33 -5.74 3.11 -3.14
CA ARG A 33 -4.61 2.18 -2.98
C ARG A 33 -4.16 2.06 -1.53
N ILE A 34 -3.46 0.98 -1.20
CA ILE A 34 -2.80 0.77 0.10
C ILE A 34 -1.38 1.34 0.06
N THR A 35 -0.64 1.02 -1.01
CA THR A 35 0.72 1.47 -1.30
C THR A 35 0.73 2.33 -2.58
N PRO A 36 1.70 3.25 -2.73
CA PRO A 36 1.74 4.20 -3.85
C PRO A 36 2.23 3.60 -5.18
N THR A 37 2.40 2.27 -5.28
CA THR A 37 2.87 1.57 -6.49
C THR A 37 1.73 0.85 -7.21
N SER A 38 1.83 0.65 -8.52
CA SER A 38 1.00 -0.32 -9.23
C SER A 38 1.43 -1.74 -8.87
N THR A 39 0.45 -2.62 -8.68
CA THR A 39 0.68 -4.07 -8.55
C THR A 39 0.16 -4.84 -9.76
N TYR A 40 -0.27 -4.12 -10.81
CA TYR A 40 -0.76 -4.70 -12.05
C TYR A 40 0.40 -4.99 -13.01
N ASP A 41 0.44 -6.18 -13.59
CA ASP A 41 1.45 -6.63 -14.59
C ASP A 41 2.87 -6.57 -13.99
N THR A 42 3.02 -7.15 -12.79
CA THR A 42 4.29 -7.17 -12.06
C THR A 42 5.28 -8.18 -12.65
N ASP A 43 4.80 -9.28 -13.23
CA ASP A 43 5.60 -10.25 -13.99
C ASP A 43 6.02 -9.77 -15.39
N ARG A 44 5.50 -8.61 -15.84
CA ARG A 44 5.72 -8.01 -17.16
C ARG A 44 5.21 -8.90 -18.30
N ASP A 45 4.33 -9.85 -18.03
CA ASP A 45 3.55 -10.57 -19.02
C ASP A 45 2.17 -9.92 -19.15
N PRO A 46 1.95 -9.09 -20.18
CA PRO A 46 0.66 -8.42 -20.38
C PRO A 46 -0.49 -9.40 -20.72
N ALA A 47 -0.20 -10.70 -20.87
CA ALA A 47 -1.21 -11.74 -21.02
C ALA A 47 -1.80 -12.22 -19.67
N THR A 48 -1.13 -11.95 -18.56
CA THR A 48 -1.59 -12.20 -17.18
C THR A 48 -2.02 -10.88 -16.55
N ASP A 49 -3.26 -10.82 -16.04
CA ASP A 49 -3.72 -9.72 -15.19
C ASP A 49 -3.39 -10.17 -13.75
N ASP A 50 -2.11 -10.08 -13.39
CA ASP A 50 -1.66 -10.26 -12.01
C ASP A 50 -1.87 -8.95 -11.24
N SER A 51 -2.27 -9.05 -9.99
CA SER A 51 -2.56 -7.88 -9.16
C SER A 51 -2.30 -8.11 -7.68
N PHE A 52 -2.32 -9.37 -7.24
CA PHE A 52 -2.17 -9.78 -5.86
C PHE A 52 -0.71 -9.93 -5.50
N VAL A 53 -0.31 -9.19 -4.47
CA VAL A 53 1.04 -9.25 -3.91
C VAL A 53 0.98 -9.70 -2.46
N TRP A 54 2.10 -10.18 -1.94
CA TRP A 54 2.31 -10.30 -0.51
C TRP A 54 2.82 -8.97 0.05
N TRP A 55 2.09 -8.38 1.00
CA TRP A 55 2.49 -7.15 1.67
C TRP A 55 2.85 -7.41 3.10
N SER A 56 3.97 -6.84 3.56
CA SER A 56 4.43 -6.95 4.95
C SER A 56 3.40 -6.46 5.94
N ASN A 57 2.47 -5.58 5.52
CA ASN A 57 1.68 -4.69 6.36
C ASN A 57 2.47 -3.43 6.77
N ARG A 58 1.78 -2.48 7.38
CA ARG A 58 2.30 -1.26 7.96
C ARG A 58 2.11 -1.27 9.47
N GLY A 59 3.18 -1.12 10.22
CA GLY A 59 3.13 -1.09 11.68
C GLY A 59 4.43 -0.58 12.31
N ASP A 60 4.34 -0.17 13.57
CA ASP A 60 5.48 0.12 14.45
C ASP A 60 5.67 -1.08 15.39
N GLU A 61 6.86 -1.24 15.97
CA GLU A 61 7.27 -2.32 16.87
C GLU A 61 6.88 -3.72 16.37
N SER A 62 7.21 -4.03 15.11
CA SER A 62 6.69 -5.21 14.44
C SER A 62 7.78 -6.13 13.90
N SER A 63 7.46 -7.43 13.84
CA SER A 63 8.20 -8.46 13.11
C SER A 63 7.16 -9.27 12.34
N MET A 64 7.10 -9.00 11.05
CA MET A 64 6.13 -9.58 10.12
C MET A 64 6.86 -10.60 9.27
N THR A 65 6.36 -11.83 9.17
CA THR A 65 7.04 -12.92 8.46
C THR A 65 6.14 -13.59 7.45
N LEU A 66 6.74 -14.06 6.35
CA LEU A 66 6.13 -14.89 5.32
C LEU A 66 7.08 -16.06 5.06
N THR A 67 6.72 -17.26 5.52
CA THR A 67 7.63 -18.42 5.54
C THR A 67 7.09 -19.57 4.71
N ARG A 68 7.95 -20.27 3.97
CA ARG A 68 7.59 -21.50 3.24
C ARG A 68 8.70 -22.52 3.25
N ARG A 69 8.33 -23.81 3.22
CA ARG A 69 9.27 -24.93 3.07
C ARG A 69 9.50 -25.26 1.60
N PHE A 70 10.76 -25.52 1.25
CA PHE A 70 11.17 -26.04 -0.04
C PHE A 70 12.06 -27.27 0.12
N ASP A 71 11.90 -28.25 -0.76
CA ASP A 71 12.76 -29.43 -0.84
C ASP A 71 13.74 -29.25 -2.00
N LEU A 72 15.01 -28.98 -1.67
CA LEU A 72 16.10 -28.85 -2.63
C LEU A 72 16.95 -30.13 -2.70
N SER A 73 16.51 -31.25 -2.10
CA SER A 73 17.29 -32.49 -2.03
C SER A 73 17.56 -33.13 -3.40
N GLY A 74 16.74 -32.79 -4.40
CA GLY A 74 16.84 -33.30 -5.76
C GLY A 74 17.75 -32.50 -6.70
N VAL A 75 18.34 -31.39 -6.26
CA VAL A 75 19.11 -30.47 -7.12
C VAL A 75 20.53 -30.24 -6.57
N GLU A 76 21.47 -29.92 -7.46
CA GLU A 76 22.87 -29.61 -7.12
C GLU A 76 23.14 -28.11 -6.97
N GLN A 77 22.23 -27.28 -7.49
CA GLN A 77 22.24 -25.82 -7.45
C GLN A 77 20.79 -25.36 -7.32
N ALA A 78 20.58 -24.17 -6.74
CA ALA A 78 19.27 -23.58 -6.59
C ALA A 78 19.37 -22.06 -6.64
N THR A 79 18.39 -21.42 -7.27
CA THR A 79 18.31 -19.97 -7.40
C THR A 79 16.94 -19.50 -6.92
N LEU A 80 16.91 -18.48 -6.07
CA LEU A 80 15.69 -17.77 -5.72
C LEU A 80 15.58 -16.52 -6.59
N GLU A 81 14.49 -16.42 -7.32
CA GLU A 81 14.08 -15.22 -8.07
C GLU A 81 12.79 -14.67 -7.46
N PHE A 82 12.68 -13.35 -7.33
CA PHE A 82 11.44 -12.69 -6.88
C PHE A 82 11.47 -11.21 -7.24
N ASP A 83 10.29 -10.60 -7.28
CA ASP A 83 10.14 -9.16 -7.39
C ASP A 83 9.78 -8.56 -6.04
N THR A 84 10.35 -7.41 -5.73
CA THR A 84 10.07 -6.69 -4.49
C THR A 84 9.96 -5.19 -4.71
N TRP A 85 9.02 -4.59 -4.00
CA TRP A 85 8.92 -3.14 -3.83
C TRP A 85 9.02 -2.84 -2.34
N TYR A 86 9.72 -1.79 -1.95
CA TYR A 86 9.74 -1.40 -0.55
C TYR A 86 9.84 0.10 -0.35
N TRP A 87 9.17 0.56 0.69
CA TRP A 87 9.42 1.85 1.32
C TRP A 87 9.34 1.65 2.82
N LEU A 88 10.52 1.64 3.42
CA LEU A 88 10.81 1.45 4.84
C LEU A 88 11.49 2.72 5.39
N GLU A 89 11.43 2.96 6.70
CA GLU A 89 12.20 4.05 7.28
C GLU A 89 13.71 3.80 7.12
N SER A 90 14.40 4.72 6.44
CA SER A 90 15.80 4.58 6.09
C SER A 90 16.68 4.35 7.31
N PHE A 91 17.33 3.19 7.33
CA PHE A 91 18.27 2.69 8.34
C PHE A 91 17.70 2.39 9.74
N TRP A 92 16.38 2.49 9.92
CA TRP A 92 15.68 2.14 11.15
C TRP A 92 14.88 0.85 10.97
N ASP A 93 14.11 0.78 9.89
CA ASP A 93 13.33 -0.39 9.47
C ASP A 93 14.09 -1.21 8.43
N TYR A 94 13.95 -2.54 8.51
CA TYR A 94 14.60 -3.44 7.57
C TYR A 94 13.71 -4.60 7.11
N GLY A 95 13.82 -4.91 5.82
CA GLY A 95 13.36 -6.15 5.22
C GLY A 95 14.50 -7.15 5.04
N TYR A 96 14.26 -8.43 5.31
CA TYR A 96 15.24 -9.51 5.23
C TYR A 96 14.70 -10.68 4.41
N ILE A 97 15.63 -11.36 3.73
CA ILE A 97 15.45 -12.70 3.19
C ILE A 97 16.26 -13.65 4.05
N GLU A 98 15.65 -14.71 4.53
CA GLU A 98 16.28 -15.62 5.47
C GLU A 98 16.06 -17.08 5.10
N VAL A 99 17.07 -17.92 5.37
CA VAL A 99 16.98 -19.36 5.19
C VAL A 99 17.26 -20.09 6.50
N SER A 100 16.49 -21.15 6.76
CA SER A 100 16.71 -22.08 7.86
C SER A 100 16.82 -23.52 7.35
N THR A 101 17.81 -24.25 7.86
CA THR A 101 18.06 -25.67 7.57
C THR A 101 17.78 -26.58 8.76
N ASP A 102 17.33 -26.03 9.89
CA ASP A 102 17.12 -26.75 11.16
C ASP A 102 15.66 -26.70 11.64
N GLY A 103 14.74 -26.49 10.70
CA GLY A 103 13.31 -26.43 10.97
C GLY A 103 12.85 -25.11 11.59
N GLY A 104 13.62 -24.02 11.41
CA GLY A 104 13.28 -22.68 11.86
C GLY A 104 13.80 -22.32 13.25
N GLN A 105 14.75 -23.11 13.80
CA GLN A 105 15.38 -22.81 15.09
C GLN A 105 16.44 -21.71 14.94
N THR A 106 17.18 -21.72 13.83
CA THR A 106 18.11 -20.65 13.45
C THR A 106 17.87 -20.21 12.01
N TRP A 107 18.20 -18.96 11.73
CA TRP A 107 17.98 -18.30 10.45
C TRP A 107 19.27 -17.62 9.99
N THR A 108 19.61 -17.80 8.72
CA THR A 108 20.73 -17.12 8.05
C THR A 108 20.15 -16.05 7.14
N ILE A 109 20.48 -14.78 7.40
CA ILE A 109 20.09 -13.67 6.54
C ILE A 109 20.91 -13.72 5.26
N LEU A 110 20.24 -13.70 4.11
CA LEU A 110 20.85 -13.70 2.79
C LEU A 110 21.14 -12.27 2.33
N SER A 111 22.26 -12.11 1.63
CA SER A 111 22.52 -10.88 0.87
C SER A 111 21.86 -10.97 -0.49
N THR A 112 21.16 -9.92 -0.88
CA THR A 112 20.64 -9.73 -2.25
C THR A 112 21.37 -8.56 -2.93
N PRO A 113 21.30 -8.43 -4.27
CA PRO A 113 21.85 -7.28 -5.00
C PRO A 113 21.50 -5.89 -4.42
N HIS A 114 20.33 -5.70 -3.81
CA HIS A 114 19.89 -4.39 -3.30
C HIS A 114 19.80 -4.29 -1.77
N THR A 115 20.31 -5.27 -1.03
CA THR A 115 20.49 -5.17 0.43
C THR A 115 21.73 -4.35 0.80
N THR A 116 21.73 -3.77 2.00
CA THR A 116 22.90 -3.06 2.57
C THR A 116 23.26 -3.58 3.95
N THR A 117 24.54 -3.52 4.28
CA THR A 117 25.06 -3.78 5.64
C THR A 117 25.28 -2.49 6.44
N GLU A 118 24.92 -1.33 5.88
CA GLU A 118 24.98 -0.06 6.60
C GLU A 118 24.03 -0.10 7.80
N ASN A 119 24.57 0.18 8.99
CA ASN A 119 23.81 0.13 10.23
C ASN A 119 24.15 1.34 11.13
N PRO A 120 23.85 2.57 10.71
CA PRO A 120 24.21 3.79 11.46
C PRO A 120 23.49 3.90 12.82
N HIS A 121 22.34 3.22 12.96
CA HIS A 121 21.51 3.28 14.17
C HIS A 121 21.59 2.03 15.05
N GLY A 122 22.25 0.96 14.60
CA GLY A 122 22.36 -0.28 15.34
C GLY A 122 21.14 -1.22 15.20
N ASN A 123 20.16 -0.89 14.36
CA ASN A 123 18.93 -1.66 14.16
C ASN A 123 19.03 -2.81 13.17
N ALA A 124 20.05 -2.84 12.30
CA ALA A 124 20.20 -3.93 11.33
C ALA A 124 20.74 -5.22 11.97
N TYR A 125 20.10 -6.36 11.69
CA TYR A 125 20.56 -7.70 12.08
C TYR A 125 21.50 -8.37 11.05
N GLY A 126 21.60 -7.81 9.85
CA GLY A 126 22.38 -8.34 8.73
C GLY A 126 22.17 -7.48 7.47
N PRO A 127 22.57 -7.98 6.28
CA PRO A 127 22.21 -7.36 5.00
C PRO A 127 20.69 -7.24 4.89
N GLY A 128 20.17 -6.02 4.75
CA GLY A 128 18.72 -5.79 4.71
C GLY A 128 18.32 -4.72 3.71
N TYR A 129 17.06 -4.78 3.28
CA TYR A 129 16.40 -3.71 2.55
C TYR A 129 16.03 -2.59 3.50
N THR A 130 16.32 -1.36 3.13
CA THR A 130 15.92 -0.17 3.90
C THR A 130 15.82 1.05 2.98
N GLY A 131 15.05 2.05 3.38
CA GLY A 131 14.72 3.21 2.54
C GLY A 131 13.71 2.85 1.45
N ARG A 132 13.90 3.36 0.23
CA ARG A 132 12.96 3.16 -0.89
C ARG A 132 13.59 2.36 -2.03
N SER A 133 12.89 1.36 -2.54
CA SER A 133 13.31 0.58 -3.73
C SER A 133 13.38 1.46 -4.97
N ALA A 134 12.47 2.43 -5.11
CA ALA A 134 12.46 3.39 -6.22
C ALA A 134 13.72 4.26 -6.32
N ASP A 135 14.50 4.40 -5.24
CA ASP A 135 15.77 5.14 -5.23
C ASP A 135 16.97 4.25 -5.65
N ARG A 136 16.75 2.95 -5.89
CA ARG A 136 17.79 1.98 -6.24
C ARG A 136 17.94 1.87 -7.76
N SER A 137 19.18 1.66 -8.20
CA SER A 137 19.45 1.34 -9.61
C SER A 137 18.81 0.00 -9.98
N GLY A 138 18.14 -0.07 -11.12
CA GLY A 138 17.46 -1.29 -11.58
C GLY A 138 15.97 -1.33 -11.24
N ALA A 139 15.48 -0.40 -10.40
CA ALA A 139 14.06 -0.24 -10.18
C ALA A 139 13.35 0.23 -11.46
N ASP A 140 12.14 -0.28 -11.70
CA ASP A 140 11.30 0.21 -12.80
C ASP A 140 10.52 1.49 -12.43
N ALA A 141 9.61 1.92 -13.31
CA ALA A 141 8.86 3.16 -13.15
C ALA A 141 7.94 3.16 -11.92
N GLU A 142 7.53 2.00 -11.43
CA GLU A 142 6.66 1.82 -10.26
C GLU A 142 7.49 1.49 -8.99
N GLY A 143 8.81 1.38 -9.14
CA GLY A 143 9.77 1.16 -8.06
C GLY A 143 10.03 -0.31 -7.73
N TRP A 144 9.59 -1.25 -8.57
CA TRP A 144 9.83 -2.67 -8.37
C TRP A 144 11.25 -3.06 -8.77
N LEU A 145 11.84 -3.95 -7.97
CA LEU A 145 13.16 -4.53 -8.17
C LEU A 145 13.01 -6.03 -8.41
N HIS A 146 13.75 -6.53 -9.40
CA HIS A 146 13.92 -7.97 -9.61
C HIS A 146 15.19 -8.45 -8.90
N GLU A 147 15.04 -9.48 -8.07
CA GLU A 147 16.11 -10.04 -7.25
C GLU A 147 16.43 -11.46 -7.69
N VAL A 148 17.73 -11.76 -7.71
CA VAL A 148 18.26 -13.10 -8.02
C VAL A 148 19.28 -13.44 -6.94
N VAL A 149 19.04 -14.52 -6.20
CA VAL A 149 19.81 -14.93 -5.03
C VAL A 149 20.26 -16.38 -5.21
N ASP A 150 21.56 -16.61 -5.13
CA ASP A 150 22.14 -17.96 -5.17
C ASP A 150 21.85 -18.69 -3.86
N LEU A 151 21.20 -19.86 -3.96
CA LEU A 151 20.90 -20.77 -2.85
C LEU A 151 21.67 -22.09 -2.97
N SER A 152 22.71 -22.17 -3.81
CA SER A 152 23.43 -23.43 -4.06
C SER A 152 24.08 -24.02 -2.82
N ASP A 153 24.45 -23.21 -1.83
CA ASP A 153 24.92 -23.68 -0.52
C ASP A 153 23.87 -24.49 0.26
N TYR A 154 22.60 -24.38 -0.14
CA TYR A 154 21.46 -25.09 0.45
C TYR A 154 20.93 -26.22 -0.43
N ALA A 155 21.53 -26.47 -1.60
CA ALA A 155 21.15 -27.58 -2.46
C ALA A 155 21.42 -28.94 -1.76
N GLY A 156 20.60 -29.95 -2.06
CA GLY A 156 20.73 -31.29 -1.46
C GLY A 156 20.03 -31.46 -0.10
N GLN A 157 19.25 -30.49 0.37
CA GLN A 157 18.50 -30.57 1.63
C GLN A 157 17.15 -29.83 1.57
N GLU A 158 16.31 -30.00 2.60
CA GLU A 158 15.12 -29.18 2.81
C GLU A 158 15.48 -27.86 3.49
N ILE A 159 14.81 -26.78 3.11
CA ILE A 159 14.94 -25.46 3.73
C ILE A 159 13.59 -24.85 4.09
N LEU A 160 13.60 -23.93 5.05
CA LEU A 160 12.59 -22.89 5.14
C LEU A 160 13.17 -21.61 4.54
N LEU A 161 12.43 -20.97 3.65
CA LEU A 161 12.67 -19.62 3.16
C LEU A 161 11.70 -18.66 3.86
N ARG A 162 12.18 -17.49 4.26
CA ARG A 162 11.38 -16.46 4.92
C ARG A 162 11.67 -15.07 4.36
N PHE A 163 10.61 -14.32 4.11
CA PHE A 163 10.65 -12.87 4.04
C PHE A 163 10.27 -12.32 5.42
N GLU A 164 11.06 -11.40 5.96
CA GLU A 164 10.79 -10.78 7.26
C GLU A 164 10.90 -9.26 7.13
N THR A 165 9.99 -8.53 7.78
CA THR A 165 10.07 -7.07 7.93
C THR A 165 10.05 -6.74 9.41
N ILE A 166 11.08 -6.03 9.86
CA ILE A 166 11.22 -5.58 11.25
C ILE A 166 11.21 -4.06 11.27
N THR A 167 10.34 -3.51 12.12
CA THR A 167 10.19 -2.06 12.29
C THR A 167 10.47 -1.63 13.73
N ASP A 168 10.98 -0.42 13.92
CA ASP A 168 11.24 0.13 15.25
C ASP A 168 9.99 0.81 15.87
N ASP A 169 10.15 1.59 16.94
CA ASP A 169 9.03 2.10 17.76
C ASP A 169 8.29 3.31 17.18
N ALA A 170 8.72 3.87 16.05
CA ALA A 170 8.06 5.02 15.45
C ALA A 170 8.26 5.13 13.92
N VAL A 171 7.40 5.92 13.27
CA VAL A 171 7.53 6.29 11.85
C VAL A 171 7.50 5.09 10.90
N ASN A 172 6.38 4.37 10.86
CA ASN A 172 6.18 3.44 9.75
C ASN A 172 5.95 4.11 8.38
N GLN A 173 6.58 3.49 7.37
CA GLN A 173 6.36 3.75 5.95
C GLN A 173 5.38 2.68 5.37
N PRO A 174 5.02 2.73 4.08
CA PRO A 174 4.07 1.77 3.50
C PRO A 174 4.46 0.29 3.61
N GLY A 175 5.74 -0.04 3.84
CA GLY A 175 6.20 -1.41 4.07
C GLY A 175 6.91 -2.02 2.86
N LEU A 176 6.82 -3.34 2.74
CA LEU A 176 7.47 -4.14 1.70
C LEU A 176 6.43 -5.02 0.99
N LEU A 177 6.57 -5.16 -0.32
CA LEU A 177 5.80 -6.04 -1.18
C LEU A 177 6.73 -7.10 -1.78
N VAL A 178 6.22 -8.31 -1.97
CA VAL A 178 6.89 -9.43 -2.64
C VAL A 178 5.94 -10.06 -3.63
N ASP A 179 6.47 -10.37 -4.81
CA ASP A 179 5.77 -11.09 -5.86
C ASP A 179 6.70 -12.00 -6.68
N ASN A 180 6.13 -12.79 -7.57
CA ASN A 180 6.83 -13.60 -8.59
C ASN A 180 7.93 -14.50 -8.02
N ILE A 181 7.61 -15.21 -6.94
CA ILE A 181 8.60 -15.98 -6.16
C ILE A 181 8.86 -17.32 -6.85
N CYS A 182 10.08 -17.49 -7.37
CA CYS A 182 10.46 -18.64 -8.19
C CYS A 182 11.72 -19.33 -7.69
N LEU A 183 11.73 -20.67 -7.76
CA LEU A 183 12.87 -21.56 -7.62
C LEU A 183 12.90 -22.47 -8.86
N PRO A 184 13.51 -22.00 -9.97
CA PRO A 184 13.41 -22.66 -11.27
C PRO A 184 13.91 -24.10 -11.29
N GLU A 185 14.97 -24.41 -10.53
CA GLU A 185 15.61 -25.73 -10.52
C GLU A 185 14.73 -26.84 -9.95
N ILE A 186 13.73 -26.49 -9.13
CA ILE A 186 12.70 -27.41 -8.64
C ILE A 186 11.34 -27.21 -9.32
N GLY A 187 11.26 -26.33 -10.32
CA GLY A 187 10.04 -26.02 -11.06
C GLY A 187 8.96 -25.34 -10.24
N PHE A 188 9.34 -24.57 -9.22
CA PHE A 188 8.41 -23.79 -8.40
C PHE A 188 8.39 -22.34 -8.87
N CYS A 189 7.19 -21.81 -9.12
CA CYS A 189 6.92 -20.40 -9.38
C CYS A 189 5.55 -20.06 -8.76
N ASP A 190 5.47 -18.95 -8.04
CA ASP A 190 4.26 -18.44 -7.40
C ASP A 190 4.14 -16.94 -7.68
N THR A 191 3.21 -16.59 -8.56
CA THR A 191 2.83 -15.20 -8.90
C THR A 191 1.77 -14.66 -7.93
N VAL A 192 1.50 -15.38 -6.83
CA VAL A 192 0.60 -14.97 -5.76
C VAL A 192 -0.87 -14.80 -6.21
N GLU A 193 -1.25 -15.17 -7.44
CA GLU A 193 -2.61 -14.97 -7.96
C GLU A 193 -3.65 -16.01 -7.54
N GLU A 194 -3.25 -17.26 -7.31
CA GLU A 194 -4.19 -18.36 -7.06
C GLU A 194 -4.46 -18.62 -5.57
N GLY A 195 -3.66 -18.06 -4.66
CA GLY A 195 -3.86 -18.24 -3.22
C GLY A 195 -2.59 -18.01 -2.39
N GLY A 196 -2.54 -18.68 -1.23
CA GLY A 196 -1.39 -18.59 -0.34
C GLY A 196 -0.32 -19.66 -0.58
N ASP A 197 -0.62 -20.65 -1.44
CA ASP A 197 0.24 -21.73 -1.94
C ASP A 197 1.07 -22.56 -0.95
N GLY A 198 0.95 -22.35 0.36
CA GLY A 198 1.77 -23.00 1.39
C GLY A 198 2.68 -22.03 2.15
N TRP A 199 2.60 -20.74 1.83
CA TRP A 199 3.16 -19.66 2.63
C TRP A 199 2.41 -19.52 3.97
N GLU A 200 3.17 -19.53 5.05
CA GLU A 200 2.71 -19.20 6.39
C GLU A 200 2.96 -17.71 6.63
N ALA A 201 1.91 -16.91 6.48
CA ALA A 201 1.93 -15.48 6.76
C ALA A 201 1.64 -15.20 8.25
N ARG A 202 2.53 -14.45 8.89
CA ARG A 202 2.34 -13.89 10.24
C ARG A 202 2.62 -12.40 10.17
N GLY A 203 1.58 -11.61 9.94
CA GLY A 203 1.68 -10.17 9.75
C GLY A 203 1.57 -9.76 8.29
N PHE A 204 2.19 -10.54 7.38
CA PHE A 204 2.00 -10.38 5.94
C PHE A 204 0.53 -10.61 5.53
N VAL A 205 0.08 -9.88 4.52
CA VAL A 205 -1.28 -9.96 3.96
C VAL A 205 -1.20 -10.02 2.45
N ARG A 206 -1.90 -10.99 1.86
CA ARG A 206 -2.09 -11.06 0.40
C ARG A 206 -3.23 -10.13 -0.01
N HIS A 207 -2.98 -9.20 -0.92
CA HIS A 207 -3.99 -8.26 -1.40
C HIS A 207 -3.65 -7.69 -2.79
N ASN A 208 -4.65 -7.12 -3.46
CA ASN A 208 -4.52 -6.55 -4.82
C ASN A 208 -4.34 -5.02 -4.84
N ASN A 209 -3.66 -4.49 -3.82
CA ASN A 209 -3.46 -3.06 -3.55
C ASN A 209 -4.72 -2.15 -3.61
N VAL A 210 -5.91 -2.64 -3.28
CA VAL A 210 -7.15 -1.85 -3.33
C VAL A 210 -7.95 -1.95 -2.02
N LEU A 211 -8.42 -0.81 -1.52
CA LEU A 211 -9.38 -0.69 -0.42
C LEU A 211 -10.65 0.06 -0.85
N PRO A 212 -11.83 -0.32 -0.32
CA PRO A 212 -13.04 0.49 -0.48
C PRO A 212 -12.85 1.89 0.09
N GLN A 213 -13.06 2.91 -0.73
CA GLN A 213 -12.90 4.29 -0.32
C GLN A 213 -14.16 4.81 0.37
N ARG A 214 -13.99 5.59 1.44
CA ARG A 214 -15.09 6.24 2.16
C ARG A 214 -14.88 7.74 2.28
N PHE A 215 -15.95 8.50 2.11
CA PHE A 215 -15.94 9.95 2.32
C PHE A 215 -16.95 10.37 3.38
N ALA A 216 -16.66 11.47 4.07
CA ALA A 216 -17.68 12.30 4.70
C ALA A 216 -17.73 13.64 3.99
N VAL A 217 -18.93 14.00 3.52
CA VAL A 217 -19.17 15.26 2.83
C VAL A 217 -20.23 16.05 3.58
N ARG A 218 -19.93 17.30 3.90
CA ARG A 218 -20.82 18.19 4.67
C ARG A 218 -20.79 19.58 4.08
N VAL A 219 -21.89 20.31 4.21
CA VAL A 219 -21.96 21.73 3.88
C VAL A 219 -22.19 22.51 5.17
N VAL A 220 -21.28 23.42 5.47
CA VAL A 220 -21.38 24.35 6.58
C VAL A 220 -22.01 25.64 6.05
N LEU A 221 -23.18 26.00 6.59
CA LEU A 221 -23.96 27.16 6.22
C LEU A 221 -24.04 28.10 7.43
N PRO A 222 -23.35 29.25 7.42
CA PRO A 222 -23.51 30.26 8.46
C PRO A 222 -24.82 31.03 8.26
N ASP A 223 -25.57 31.23 9.33
CA ASP A 223 -26.82 32.00 9.36
C ASP A 223 -26.58 33.48 9.70
N PRO A 224 -27.46 34.41 9.25
CA PRO A 224 -27.33 35.83 9.55
C PRO A 224 -27.42 36.21 11.03
N ASP A 225 -28.04 35.37 11.86
CA ASP A 225 -28.16 35.56 13.32
C ASP A 225 -26.92 35.07 14.09
N GLY A 226 -25.93 34.52 13.38
CA GLY A 226 -24.68 34.02 13.93
C GLY A 226 -24.70 32.51 14.24
N THR A 227 -25.78 31.78 13.95
CA THR A 227 -25.76 30.31 14.06
C THR A 227 -25.05 29.66 12.88
N ILE A 228 -24.68 28.38 13.03
CA ILE A 228 -24.05 27.58 11.98
C ILE A 228 -24.85 26.30 11.81
N GLN A 229 -25.29 26.03 10.59
CA GLN A 229 -25.89 24.76 10.21
C GLN A 229 -24.84 23.88 9.55
N ILE A 230 -24.80 22.61 9.94
CA ILE A 230 -23.93 21.60 9.33
C ILE A 230 -24.84 20.56 8.69
N VAL A 231 -24.90 20.57 7.37
CA VAL A 231 -25.79 19.72 6.60
C VAL A 231 -24.99 18.59 5.96
N PRO A 232 -25.27 17.31 6.26
CA PRO A 232 -24.61 16.20 5.59
C PRO A 232 -25.07 16.12 4.13
N LEU A 233 -24.13 15.86 3.22
CA LEU A 233 -24.40 15.46 1.84
C LEU A 233 -24.30 13.92 1.81
N PRO A 234 -25.42 13.19 1.86
CA PRO A 234 -25.40 11.73 1.89
C PRO A 234 -24.86 11.17 0.58
N LEU A 235 -24.02 10.15 0.68
CA LEU A 235 -23.46 9.44 -0.46
C LEU A 235 -24.10 8.05 -0.58
N ASP A 236 -24.25 7.59 -1.82
CA ASP A 236 -24.62 6.22 -2.15
C ASP A 236 -23.42 5.26 -2.07
N GLU A 237 -23.64 4.00 -2.48
CA GLU A 237 -22.61 2.95 -2.49
C GLU A 237 -21.46 3.21 -3.48
N ASP A 238 -21.68 4.09 -4.45
CA ASP A 238 -20.70 4.49 -5.45
C ASP A 238 -19.98 5.80 -5.06
N ASN A 239 -20.13 6.25 -3.81
CA ASN A 239 -19.61 7.53 -3.31
C ASN A 239 -20.14 8.76 -4.10
N ARG A 240 -21.37 8.70 -4.60
CA ARG A 240 -22.03 9.80 -5.28
C ARG A 240 -23.15 10.38 -4.43
N GLY A 241 -23.35 11.69 -4.53
CA GLY A 241 -24.44 12.35 -3.84
C GLY A 241 -24.72 13.74 -4.37
N GLU A 242 -25.91 14.24 -4.09
CA GLU A 242 -26.27 15.63 -4.35
C GLU A 242 -27.08 16.24 -3.22
N ILE A 243 -26.93 17.55 -3.03
CA ILE A 243 -27.72 18.32 -2.08
C ILE A 243 -28.04 19.69 -2.65
N THR A 244 -29.24 20.18 -2.36
CA THR A 244 -29.62 21.56 -2.64
C THR A 244 -29.60 22.38 -1.36
N VAL A 245 -28.86 23.48 -1.37
CA VAL A 245 -28.73 24.41 -0.24
C VAL A 245 -28.91 25.85 -0.72
N THR A 246 -29.33 26.73 0.17
CA THR A 246 -29.34 28.17 -0.10
C THR A 246 -28.14 28.81 0.56
N ILE A 247 -27.33 29.52 -0.23
CA ILE A 247 -26.13 30.21 0.27
C ILE A 247 -26.48 31.69 0.52
N SER A 248 -25.89 32.29 1.54
CA SER A 248 -26.06 33.71 1.84
C SER A 248 -25.14 34.58 0.98
N GLU A 249 -25.61 35.78 0.60
CA GLU A 249 -24.75 36.79 -0.05
C GLU A 249 -23.60 37.24 0.83
N ARG A 250 -23.85 37.34 2.13
CA ARG A 250 -22.92 37.92 3.10
C ARG A 250 -22.04 36.86 3.75
N TYR A 251 -22.56 35.65 3.93
CA TYR A 251 -21.87 34.58 4.63
C TYR A 251 -21.67 33.38 3.68
N PRO A 252 -20.45 33.18 3.16
CA PRO A 252 -20.18 32.09 2.25
C PRO A 252 -20.36 30.74 2.97
N ALA A 253 -20.87 29.76 2.24
CA ALA A 253 -20.91 28.38 2.69
C ALA A 253 -19.52 27.74 2.57
N THR A 254 -19.31 26.62 3.27
CA THR A 254 -18.10 25.81 3.12
C THR A 254 -18.48 24.35 2.88
N LEU A 255 -18.09 23.81 1.73
CA LEU A 255 -18.12 22.38 1.46
C LEU A 255 -16.90 21.75 2.12
N VAL A 256 -17.16 20.76 2.98
CA VAL A 256 -16.18 20.05 3.79
C VAL A 256 -16.12 18.62 3.29
N VAL A 257 -14.96 18.18 2.84
CA VAL A 257 -14.73 16.84 2.27
C VAL A 257 -13.61 16.17 3.06
N SER A 258 -13.87 14.98 3.60
CA SER A 258 -12.86 14.19 4.32
C SER A 258 -12.81 12.77 3.75
N GLY A 259 -11.60 12.25 3.47
CA GLY A 259 -11.37 10.83 3.24
C GLY A 259 -11.35 10.06 4.56
N LEU A 260 -11.89 8.84 4.61
CA LEU A 260 -12.11 8.09 5.85
C LEU A 260 -11.67 6.62 5.78
N THR A 261 -10.87 6.25 4.79
CA THR A 261 -10.42 4.87 4.61
C THR A 261 -9.29 4.57 5.59
N ARG A 262 -9.41 3.47 6.35
CA ARG A 262 -8.36 2.98 7.25
C ARG A 262 -7.25 2.28 6.47
N TYR A 263 -6.09 2.14 7.10
CA TYR A 263 -4.96 1.33 6.61
C TYR A 263 -4.26 1.83 5.35
N THR A 264 -4.57 3.06 4.90
CA THR A 264 -3.86 3.71 3.80
C THR A 264 -3.61 5.18 4.12
N THR A 265 -2.48 5.69 3.63
CA THR A 265 -2.17 7.13 3.61
C THR A 265 -2.34 7.74 2.21
N GLU A 266 -2.71 6.92 1.23
CA GLU A 266 -2.90 7.37 -0.14
C GLU A 266 -4.11 8.31 -0.24
N PRO A 267 -3.97 9.45 -0.95
CA PRO A 267 -5.03 10.41 -1.09
C PRO A 267 -6.14 9.86 -1.97
N ALA A 268 -7.38 10.23 -1.65
CA ALA A 268 -8.55 9.84 -2.42
C ALA A 268 -8.96 10.95 -3.39
N LEU A 269 -9.24 10.56 -4.64
CA LEU A 269 -9.75 11.45 -5.68
C LEU A 269 -11.24 11.71 -5.48
N TYR A 270 -11.66 12.95 -5.68
CA TYR A 270 -13.07 13.31 -5.80
C TYR A 270 -13.24 14.45 -6.80
N SER A 271 -14.47 14.63 -7.29
CA SER A 271 -14.90 15.83 -7.98
C SER A 271 -16.18 16.39 -7.37
N TYR A 272 -16.40 17.68 -7.58
CA TYR A 272 -17.66 18.32 -7.22
C TYR A 272 -18.09 19.36 -8.26
N SER A 273 -19.39 19.65 -8.27
CA SER A 273 -19.95 20.73 -9.07
C SER A 273 -21.00 21.50 -8.28
N VAL A 274 -21.04 22.81 -8.50
CA VAL A 274 -22.01 23.72 -7.89
C VAL A 274 -22.81 24.37 -8.99
N ILE A 275 -24.09 24.05 -9.04
CA ILE A 275 -24.99 24.43 -10.12
C ILE A 275 -26.08 25.33 -9.51
N PRO A 276 -26.23 26.59 -9.96
CA PRO A 276 -27.37 27.41 -9.56
C PRO A 276 -28.68 26.71 -9.91
N VAL A 277 -29.60 26.65 -8.95
CA VAL A 277 -30.98 26.24 -9.22
C VAL A 277 -31.71 27.51 -9.69
N GLY A 278 -32.05 27.57 -10.97
CA GLY A 278 -32.89 28.64 -11.50
C GLY A 278 -34.36 28.43 -11.13
N ASP A 279 -35.09 29.54 -11.01
CA ASP A 279 -36.56 29.58 -10.95
C ASP A 279 -37.22 28.95 -12.19
#